data_AF-A0AAI8T1H0-F1
#
_entry.id   AF-A0AAI8T1H0-F1
#
_cell.length_a   1.000
_cell.length_b   1.000
_cell.length_c   1.000
_cell.angle_alpha   90.00
_cell.angle_beta   90.00
_cell.angle_gamma   90.00
#
_symmetry.space_group_name_H-M   'P 1'
#
loop_
_entity.id
_entity.type
_entity.pdbx_description
1 polymer ?
#
loop_
_entity_poly.entity_id
_entity_poly.type
_entity_poly.pdbx_seq_one_letter_code
_entity_poly.pdbx_strand_id
1 'polypeptide(L)'
;MTEAAKKLDVGGANQEATATLQFAGKTHEFKVRSGSVGPDVIDIASLYSTTGAFTYDPGFTSTASCESEITFIDGDAGILLHRGYPIDQLAEHGDFLEVCYLLLYGELPTKAQKDDFDYRVTRHTMVHEQMSRFFTGFRRDAHPMAVMCGVVGALSAFYHDSTDISDPYQRMVASMRLIAKMPTIAAMAYKYHIGQPFIYPKNDLGFAANFLHMCFAVPCEEYKINPVLARAMERIFILHADHEQNASTSTVRLAGSSGANPFACIAAGIACLWGPAHGGANEAALNMLGEIGHVDHIPEFIARAKDKNDPFRLMGFGHRVYKNYDPRAKIMQKTAHEVLGELGIKDDPLLDIAMELEKIALTDPYFIEKKLYPNVDFYSGITLKALGFPTTMFTVLFAVARTVGWIAQWKEMIEDPRQKIGRPRQLYTGAPERDYVPIAKR
;
A
#
# COMPACT_ATOMS: atom_id res chain seq x y z
N MET A 1 0.20 -2.19 37.93
CA MET A 1 -1.15 -1.89 37.43
C MET A 1 -1.33 -0.38 37.51
N THR A 2 -0.96 0.31 36.45
CA THR A 2 -0.94 1.78 36.34
C THR A 2 -2.21 2.27 35.68
N GLU A 3 -2.60 3.52 35.97
CA GLU A 3 -3.88 4.20 35.70
C GLU A 3 -4.34 4.31 34.22
N ALA A 4 -3.73 3.58 33.28
CA ALA A 4 -4.09 3.61 31.85
C ALA A 4 -5.21 2.61 31.45
N ALA A 5 -5.83 1.90 32.40
CA ALA A 5 -6.79 0.82 32.11
C ALA A 5 -8.24 1.10 32.56
N LYS A 6 -8.65 2.37 32.68
CA LYS A 6 -10.05 2.74 32.99
C LYS A 6 -10.59 3.78 32.02
N LYS A 7 -11.20 3.29 30.94
CA LYS A 7 -12.40 3.84 30.28
C LYS A 7 -12.85 2.87 29.17
N LEU A 8 -13.34 1.71 29.59
CA LEU A 8 -14.32 0.94 28.83
C LEU A 8 -15.58 0.96 29.68
N ASP A 9 -16.26 2.11 29.64
CA ASP A 9 -17.59 2.24 30.24
C ASP A 9 -18.60 2.00 29.11
N VAL A 10 -19.31 0.89 29.22
CA VAL A 10 -20.37 0.47 28.30
C VAL A 10 -21.68 0.85 28.99
N GLY A 11 -22.29 1.98 28.61
CA GLY A 11 -23.63 2.31 29.08
C GLY A 11 -23.99 3.79 29.05
N GLY A 12 -24.72 4.21 28.02
CA GLY A 12 -25.46 5.46 27.99
C GLY A 12 -26.16 5.64 26.66
N ALA A 13 -27.49 5.73 26.66
CA ALA A 13 -28.26 6.04 25.45
C ALA A 13 -27.74 7.36 24.85
N ASN A 14 -27.11 7.27 23.67
CA ASN A 14 -26.50 8.41 22.97
C ASN A 14 -27.54 9.51 22.73
N GLN A 15 -27.44 10.62 23.45
CA GLN A 15 -27.81 11.90 22.85
C GLN A 15 -26.93 12.06 21.61
N GLU A 16 -27.51 12.24 20.42
CA GLU A 16 -26.74 12.48 19.20
C GLU A 16 -25.87 13.72 19.44
N ALA A 17 -24.56 13.54 19.58
CA ALA A 17 -23.64 14.65 19.73
C ALA A 17 -23.69 15.53 18.48
N THR A 18 -23.73 16.84 18.65
CA THR A 18 -23.78 17.81 17.55
C THR A 18 -22.60 18.76 17.61
N ALA A 19 -22.12 19.17 16.43
CA ALA A 19 -21.14 20.22 16.27
C ALA A 19 -21.84 21.48 15.74
N THR A 20 -21.45 22.64 16.24
CA THR A 20 -22.00 23.93 15.80
C THR A 20 -21.01 24.69 14.93
N LEU A 21 -21.48 25.21 13.79
CA LEU A 21 -20.74 26.11 12.92
C LEU A 21 -21.45 27.46 12.90
N GLN A 22 -20.77 28.52 13.33
CA GLN A 22 -21.21 29.89 13.10
C GLN A 22 -20.68 30.38 11.75
N PHE A 23 -21.58 30.69 10.82
CA PHE A 23 -21.21 31.16 9.50
C PHE A 23 -22.23 32.18 8.99
N ALA A 24 -21.76 33.29 8.42
CA ALA A 24 -22.59 34.38 7.90
C ALA A 24 -23.70 34.86 8.88
N GLY A 25 -23.40 34.91 10.19
CA GLY A 25 -24.33 35.35 11.23
C GLY A 25 -25.42 34.34 11.60
N LYS A 26 -25.34 33.09 11.12
CA LYS A 26 -26.24 31.99 11.46
C LYS A 26 -25.48 30.85 12.14
N THR A 27 -26.18 30.14 13.04
CA THR A 27 -25.69 28.90 13.64
C THR A 27 -26.25 27.73 12.84
N HIS A 28 -25.36 26.82 12.44
CA HIS A 28 -25.69 25.57 11.78
C HIS A 28 -25.25 24.41 12.65
N GLU A 29 -26.10 23.39 12.77
CA GLU A 29 -25.80 22.18 13.51
C GLU A 29 -25.50 21.02 12.56
N PHE A 30 -24.43 20.29 12.85
CA PHE A 30 -24.00 19.11 12.12
C PHE A 30 -23.92 17.92 13.08
N LYS A 31 -24.27 16.73 12.59
CA LYS A 31 -24.19 15.51 13.41
C LYS A 31 -22.74 15.14 13.62
N VAL A 32 -22.39 14.73 14.84
CA VAL A 32 -21.12 14.07 15.13
C VAL A 32 -21.37 12.56 15.09
N ARG A 33 -20.50 11.84 14.39
CA ARG A 33 -20.53 10.38 14.28
C ARG A 33 -19.28 9.80 14.94
N SER A 34 -19.46 8.73 15.70
CA SER A 34 -18.36 7.97 16.31
C SER A 34 -18.18 6.64 15.57
N GLY A 35 -16.93 6.22 15.40
CA GLY A 35 -16.58 4.87 14.96
C GLY A 35 -16.56 3.88 16.12
N SER A 36 -16.27 2.60 15.82
CA SER A 36 -15.95 1.61 16.86
C SER A 36 -14.61 1.91 17.57
N VAL A 37 -13.68 2.53 16.84
CA VAL A 37 -12.38 3.03 17.28
C VAL A 37 -12.02 4.28 16.45
N GLY A 38 -11.04 5.06 16.92
CA GLY A 38 -10.57 6.27 16.25
C GLY A 38 -11.36 7.54 16.64
N PRO A 39 -11.05 8.68 16.01
CA PRO A 39 -11.66 9.96 16.34
C PRO A 39 -13.11 10.07 15.83
N ASP A 40 -13.90 10.90 16.52
CA ASP A 40 -15.21 11.33 16.03
C ASP A 40 -15.08 12.15 14.73
N VAL A 41 -16.12 12.09 13.89
CA VAL A 41 -16.21 12.87 12.63
C VAL A 41 -17.44 13.76 12.61
N ILE A 42 -17.32 14.94 12.01
CA ILE A 42 -18.43 15.87 11.80
C ILE A 42 -19.02 15.59 10.40
N ASP A 43 -20.31 15.24 10.34
CA ASP A 43 -21.00 14.99 9.07
C ASP A 43 -21.34 16.32 8.39
N ILE A 44 -20.56 16.64 7.35
CA ILE A 44 -20.70 17.85 6.54
C ILE A 44 -21.46 17.62 5.22
N ALA A 45 -22.17 16.51 5.03
CA ALA A 45 -22.86 16.20 3.77
C ALA A 45 -23.90 17.25 3.38
N SER A 46 -24.53 17.90 4.37
CA SER A 46 -25.52 18.96 4.17
C SER A 46 -24.92 20.38 4.11
N LEU A 47 -23.61 20.54 4.33
CA LEU A 47 -22.95 21.85 4.50
C LEU A 47 -23.27 22.83 3.38
N TYR A 48 -23.14 22.41 2.12
CA TYR A 48 -23.40 23.30 0.99
C TYR A 48 -24.88 23.70 0.87
N SER A 49 -25.79 22.74 1.04
CA SER A 49 -27.24 23.03 0.97
C SER A 49 -27.72 23.94 2.10
N THR A 50 -27.04 23.95 3.25
CA THR A 50 -27.44 24.75 4.42
C THR A 50 -26.73 26.10 4.49
N THR A 51 -25.48 26.20 4.01
CA THR A 51 -24.63 27.40 4.15
C THR A 51 -24.29 28.10 2.83
N GLY A 52 -24.38 27.40 1.70
CA GLY A 52 -23.83 27.86 0.42
C GLY A 52 -22.31 27.81 0.32
N ALA A 53 -21.61 27.27 1.33
CA ALA A 53 -20.15 27.17 1.39
C ALA A 53 -19.65 25.72 1.29
N PHE A 54 -18.36 25.57 0.96
CA PHE A 54 -17.62 24.30 1.02
C PHE A 54 -16.49 24.39 2.03
N THR A 55 -16.01 23.24 2.50
CA THR A 55 -14.70 23.17 3.16
C THR A 55 -13.58 23.32 2.14
N TYR A 56 -12.41 23.76 2.62
CA TYR A 56 -11.18 23.82 1.82
C TYR A 56 -10.09 23.07 2.57
N ASP A 57 -9.80 21.85 2.12
CA ASP A 57 -8.81 20.95 2.72
C ASP A 57 -7.93 20.31 1.62
N PRO A 58 -7.01 21.07 1.01
CA PRO A 58 -6.08 20.54 0.04
C PRO A 58 -5.27 19.38 0.64
N GLY A 59 -5.37 18.20 0.02
CA GLY A 59 -4.69 16.98 0.49
C GLY A 59 -5.49 16.14 1.50
N PHE A 60 -6.76 16.48 1.76
CA PHE A 60 -7.67 15.68 2.61
C PHE A 60 -7.11 15.42 4.01
N THR A 61 -6.43 16.40 4.59
CA THR A 61 -5.72 16.25 5.86
C THR A 61 -6.66 16.09 7.06
N SER A 62 -7.89 16.61 6.93
CA SER A 62 -8.91 16.63 7.98
C SER A 62 -10.25 16.09 7.48
N THR A 63 -10.25 15.36 6.36
CA THR A 63 -11.46 14.87 5.69
C THR A 63 -11.50 13.34 5.69
N ALA A 64 -12.42 12.76 6.46
CA ALA A 64 -12.75 11.33 6.36
C ALA A 64 -13.66 11.11 5.13
N SER A 65 -13.16 10.45 4.09
CA SER A 65 -13.87 10.29 2.81
C SER A 65 -14.82 9.10 2.75
N CYS A 66 -14.70 8.14 3.67
CA CYS A 66 -15.52 6.93 3.69
C CYS A 66 -15.63 6.34 5.10
N GLU A 67 -16.64 5.49 5.26
CA GLU A 67 -16.74 4.51 6.35
C GLU A 67 -16.01 3.22 5.90
N SER A 68 -15.30 2.55 6.80
CA SER A 68 -14.57 1.32 6.47
C SER A 68 -14.41 0.41 7.68
N GLU A 69 -14.44 -0.89 7.44
CA GLU A 69 -14.26 -1.95 8.45
C GLU A 69 -13.01 -2.80 8.17
N ILE A 70 -12.16 -2.40 7.21
CA ILE A 70 -11.03 -3.22 6.72
C ILE A 70 -9.80 -3.08 7.62
N THR A 71 -9.31 -1.87 7.79
CA THR A 71 -8.05 -1.59 8.47
C THR A 71 -8.20 -0.38 9.37
N PHE A 72 -7.66 -0.48 10.58
CA PHE A 72 -7.57 0.63 11.53
C PHE A 72 -6.11 0.95 11.83
N ILE A 73 -5.81 2.25 11.90
CA ILE A 73 -4.51 2.74 12.32
C ILE A 73 -4.69 3.75 13.44
N ASP A 74 -3.93 3.57 14.53
CA ASP A 74 -3.63 4.64 15.48
C ASP A 74 -2.17 5.01 15.33
N GLY A 75 -1.92 6.17 14.72
CA GLY A 75 -0.59 6.66 14.45
C GLY A 75 0.19 7.08 15.70
N ASP A 76 -0.51 7.51 16.76
CA ASP A 76 0.12 7.92 18.01
C ASP A 76 0.47 6.70 18.86
N ALA A 77 -0.41 5.70 18.91
CA ALA A 77 -0.17 4.46 19.63
C ALA A 77 0.67 3.43 18.86
N GLY A 78 0.90 3.63 17.55
CA GLY A 78 1.63 2.68 16.71
C GLY A 78 0.84 1.39 16.45
N ILE A 79 -0.49 1.50 16.31
CA ILE A 79 -1.39 0.36 16.12
C ILE A 79 -1.71 0.21 14.63
N LEU A 80 -1.67 -1.02 14.13
CA LEU A 80 -2.19 -1.41 12.82
C LEU A 80 -3.02 -2.68 13.00
N LEU A 81 -4.32 -2.60 12.67
CA LEU A 81 -5.23 -3.72 12.74
C LEU A 81 -5.79 -4.01 11.34
N HIS A 82 -5.83 -5.28 10.94
CA HIS A 82 -6.65 -5.74 9.82
C HIS A 82 -7.82 -6.53 10.37
N ARG A 83 -9.05 -6.08 10.13
CA ARG A 83 -10.28 -6.66 10.70
C ARG A 83 -10.20 -6.87 12.23
N GLY A 84 -9.57 -5.92 12.92
CA GLY A 84 -9.35 -5.97 14.37
C GLY A 84 -8.14 -6.80 14.82
N TYR A 85 -7.51 -7.59 13.95
CA TYR A 85 -6.32 -8.37 14.29
C TYR A 85 -5.03 -7.54 14.17
N PRO A 86 -4.18 -7.51 15.21
CA PRO A 86 -2.88 -6.83 15.15
C PRO A 86 -1.96 -7.37 14.05
N ILE A 87 -1.29 -6.47 13.34
CA ILE A 87 -0.43 -6.83 12.21
C ILE A 87 0.73 -7.75 12.58
N ASP A 88 1.27 -7.62 13.78
CA ASP A 88 2.37 -8.44 14.29
C ASP A 88 1.93 -9.90 14.48
N GLN A 89 0.70 -10.12 14.96
CA GLN A 89 0.12 -11.46 15.09
C GLN A 89 -0.09 -12.10 13.71
N LEU A 90 -0.66 -11.35 12.75
CA LEU A 90 -0.85 -11.84 11.38
C LEU A 90 0.49 -12.19 10.72
N ALA A 91 1.51 -11.36 10.89
CA ALA A 91 2.83 -11.58 10.28
C ALA A 91 3.67 -12.67 10.99
N GLU A 92 3.43 -12.95 12.27
CA GLU A 92 4.13 -14.03 13.00
C GLU A 92 3.47 -15.39 12.76
N HIS A 93 2.14 -15.46 12.71
CA HIS A 93 1.40 -16.73 12.71
C HIS A 93 0.72 -17.10 11.39
N GLY A 94 0.28 -16.11 10.61
CA GLY A 94 -0.50 -16.34 9.40
C GLY A 94 0.34 -16.54 8.14
N ASP A 95 -0.37 -16.77 7.04
CA ASP A 95 0.13 -16.70 5.66
C ASP A 95 -0.61 -15.62 4.85
N PHE A 96 -0.02 -15.19 3.73
CA PHE A 96 -0.55 -14.09 2.94
C PHE A 96 -1.92 -14.39 2.35
N LEU A 97 -2.23 -15.63 1.97
CA LEU A 97 -3.56 -15.98 1.44
C LEU A 97 -4.62 -16.00 2.54
N GLU A 98 -4.26 -16.34 3.77
CA GLU A 98 -5.14 -16.19 4.94
C GLU A 98 -5.47 -14.71 5.19
N VAL A 99 -4.46 -13.83 5.12
CA VAL A 99 -4.66 -12.38 5.23
C VAL A 99 -5.47 -11.84 4.06
N CYS A 100 -5.27 -12.36 2.85
CA CYS A 100 -6.09 -12.01 1.69
C CYS A 100 -7.57 -12.36 1.93
N TYR A 101 -7.83 -13.56 2.45
CA TYR A 101 -9.18 -13.99 2.81
C TYR A 101 -9.78 -13.06 3.87
N LEU A 102 -9.06 -12.80 4.96
CA LEU A 102 -9.48 -11.92 6.04
C LEU A 102 -9.89 -10.54 5.52
N LEU A 103 -9.06 -9.92 4.68
CA LEU A 103 -9.33 -8.58 4.13
C LEU A 103 -10.58 -8.57 3.24
N LEU A 104 -10.79 -9.61 2.44
CA LEU A 104 -11.93 -9.69 1.51
C LEU A 104 -13.26 -10.05 2.19
N TYR A 105 -13.21 -10.93 3.19
CA TYR A 105 -14.40 -11.56 3.77
C TYR A 105 -14.72 -11.13 5.20
N GLY A 106 -13.83 -10.37 5.85
CA GLY A 106 -14.06 -9.80 7.18
C GLY A 106 -13.62 -10.68 8.35
N GLU A 107 -13.54 -12.00 8.15
CA GLU A 107 -13.22 -12.99 9.18
C GLU A 107 -12.10 -13.92 8.73
N LEU A 108 -11.38 -14.52 9.70
CA LEU A 108 -10.40 -15.57 9.41
C LEU A 108 -11.09 -16.82 8.84
N PRO A 109 -10.49 -17.50 7.84
CA PRO A 109 -11.10 -18.67 7.24
C PRO A 109 -11.06 -19.88 8.18
N THR A 110 -12.11 -20.69 8.16
CA THR A 110 -12.03 -22.09 8.59
C THR A 110 -11.11 -22.87 7.64
N LYS A 111 -10.63 -24.05 8.07
CA LYS A 111 -9.76 -24.89 7.23
C LYS A 111 -10.36 -25.18 5.84
N ALA A 112 -11.65 -25.51 5.76
CA ALA A 112 -12.33 -25.76 4.50
C ALA A 112 -12.42 -24.51 3.61
N GLN A 113 -12.67 -23.33 4.20
CA GLN A 113 -12.68 -22.06 3.46
C GLN A 113 -11.28 -21.70 2.94
N LYS A 114 -10.24 -21.93 3.76
CA LYS A 114 -8.85 -21.71 3.35
C LYS A 114 -8.46 -22.61 2.19
N ASP A 115 -8.79 -23.89 2.27
CA ASP A 115 -8.46 -24.86 1.22
C ASP A 115 -9.17 -24.53 -0.11
N ASP A 116 -10.45 -24.12 -0.08
CA ASP A 116 -11.16 -23.63 -1.28
C ASP A 116 -10.55 -22.34 -1.83
N PHE A 117 -10.22 -21.38 -0.96
CA PHE A 117 -9.62 -20.12 -1.35
C PHE A 117 -8.25 -20.31 -2.02
N ASP A 118 -7.37 -21.08 -1.39
CA ASP A 118 -6.05 -21.41 -1.92
C ASP A 118 -6.16 -22.14 -3.25
N TYR A 119 -7.09 -23.10 -3.36
CA TYR A 119 -7.36 -23.80 -4.61
C TYR A 119 -7.80 -22.84 -5.72
N ARG A 120 -8.76 -21.96 -5.45
CA ARG A 120 -9.27 -20.97 -6.42
C ARG A 120 -8.18 -20.02 -6.88
N VAL A 121 -7.38 -19.48 -5.97
CA VAL A 121 -6.26 -18.59 -6.32
C VAL A 121 -5.24 -19.35 -7.19
N THR A 122 -4.82 -20.54 -6.75
CA THR A 122 -3.84 -21.37 -7.48
C THR A 122 -4.28 -21.66 -8.92
N ARG A 123 -5.56 -21.97 -9.12
CA ARG A 123 -6.15 -22.27 -10.44
C ARG A 123 -6.33 -21.07 -11.35
N HIS A 124 -6.01 -19.86 -10.90
CA HIS A 124 -6.07 -18.64 -11.70
C HIS A 124 -4.71 -17.96 -11.90
N THR A 125 -3.61 -18.56 -11.44
CA THR A 125 -2.25 -17.96 -11.49
C THR A 125 -1.72 -17.76 -12.91
N MET A 126 -2.01 -18.67 -13.83
CA MET A 126 -1.56 -18.59 -15.22
C MET A 126 -2.26 -17.45 -15.97
N VAL A 127 -1.49 -16.60 -16.65
CA VAL A 127 -2.02 -15.53 -17.51
C VAL A 127 -2.36 -16.08 -18.90
N HIS A 128 -3.25 -15.41 -19.62
CA HIS A 128 -3.54 -15.77 -21.02
C HIS A 128 -2.26 -15.63 -21.87
N GLU A 129 -1.96 -16.61 -22.73
CA GLU A 129 -0.69 -16.66 -23.49
C GLU A 129 -0.42 -15.41 -24.32
N GLN A 130 -1.47 -14.80 -24.90
CA GLN A 130 -1.32 -13.55 -25.66
C GLN A 130 -0.81 -12.37 -24.81
N MET A 131 -0.91 -12.44 -23.47
CA MET A 131 -0.31 -11.47 -22.57
C MET A 131 1.22 -11.49 -22.66
N SER A 132 1.85 -12.65 -22.87
CA SER A 132 3.31 -12.74 -23.06
C SER A 132 3.79 -11.88 -24.24
N ARG A 133 2.97 -11.79 -25.30
CA ARG A 133 3.24 -10.94 -26.47
C ARG A 133 3.12 -9.45 -26.13
N PHE A 134 2.21 -9.07 -25.23
CA PHE A 134 2.07 -7.68 -24.78
C PHE A 134 3.35 -7.17 -24.11
N PHE A 135 4.06 -8.01 -23.35
CA PHE A 135 5.37 -7.65 -22.77
C PHE A 135 6.40 -7.24 -23.82
N THR A 136 6.39 -7.85 -25.00
CA THR A 136 7.36 -7.55 -26.08
C THR A 136 7.17 -6.16 -26.71
N GLY A 137 6.05 -5.47 -26.42
CA GLY A 137 5.84 -4.08 -26.84
C GLY A 137 6.64 -3.07 -26.02
N PHE A 138 7.16 -3.46 -24.85
CA PHE A 138 8.01 -2.60 -24.03
C PHE A 138 9.48 -2.72 -24.44
N ARG A 139 10.26 -1.66 -24.24
CA ARG A 139 11.72 -1.77 -24.30
C ARG A 139 12.23 -2.63 -23.13
N ARG A 140 13.38 -3.28 -23.30
CA ARG A 140 14.02 -4.09 -22.24
C ARG A 140 14.46 -3.25 -21.03
N ASP A 141 14.82 -1.99 -21.25
CA ASP A 141 15.19 -1.03 -20.20
C ASP A 141 13.97 -0.33 -19.58
N ALA A 142 12.75 -0.74 -19.90
CA ALA A 142 11.56 -0.21 -19.25
C ALA A 142 11.56 -0.53 -17.75
N HIS A 143 11.21 0.46 -16.94
CA HIS A 143 11.08 0.28 -15.50
C HIS A 143 9.97 -0.76 -15.19
N PRO A 144 10.20 -1.75 -14.31
CA PRO A 144 9.22 -2.79 -13.99
C PRO A 144 7.84 -2.25 -13.56
N MET A 145 7.78 -1.14 -12.80
CA MET A 145 6.50 -0.48 -12.47
C MET A 145 5.73 0.05 -13.69
N ALA A 146 6.42 0.56 -14.72
CA ALA A 146 5.77 1.01 -15.95
C ALA A 146 5.14 -0.17 -16.70
N VAL A 147 5.88 -1.29 -16.76
CA VAL A 147 5.41 -2.54 -17.34
C VAL A 147 4.19 -3.06 -16.56
N MET A 148 4.27 -3.11 -15.23
CA MET A 148 3.13 -3.48 -14.36
C MET A 148 1.90 -2.62 -14.63
N CYS A 149 2.05 -1.29 -14.66
CA CYS A 149 0.95 -0.37 -14.92
C CYS A 149 0.27 -0.64 -16.27
N GLY A 150 1.07 -0.82 -17.33
CA GLY A 150 0.55 -1.10 -18.67
C GLY A 150 -0.13 -2.47 -18.79
N VAL A 151 0.52 -3.53 -18.27
CA VAL A 151 0.02 -4.90 -18.34
C VAL A 151 -1.27 -5.07 -17.53
N VAL A 152 -1.32 -4.54 -16.31
CA VAL A 152 -2.51 -4.64 -15.45
C VAL A 152 -3.68 -3.86 -16.03
N GLY A 153 -3.45 -2.66 -16.60
CA GLY A 153 -4.49 -1.93 -17.33
C GLY A 153 -5.04 -2.72 -18.52
N ALA A 154 -4.14 -3.40 -19.26
CA ALA A 154 -4.51 -4.23 -20.40
C ALA A 154 -5.31 -5.49 -20.04
N LEU A 155 -5.26 -5.98 -18.78
CA LEU A 155 -6.02 -7.17 -18.35
C LEU A 155 -7.52 -7.06 -18.66
N SER A 156 -8.08 -5.85 -18.57
CA SER A 156 -9.49 -5.60 -18.90
C SER A 156 -9.88 -5.99 -20.33
N ALA A 157 -8.94 -5.95 -21.28
CA ALA A 157 -9.17 -6.35 -22.67
C ALA A 157 -9.17 -7.89 -22.86
N PHE A 158 -8.52 -8.63 -21.95
CA PHE A 158 -8.45 -10.11 -22.00
C PHE A 158 -9.50 -10.78 -21.12
N TYR A 159 -9.91 -10.12 -20.05
CA TYR A 159 -10.82 -10.62 -19.02
C TYR A 159 -12.11 -9.79 -18.97
N HIS A 160 -12.66 -9.49 -20.15
CA HIS A 160 -13.87 -8.67 -20.30
C HIS A 160 -15.15 -9.37 -19.76
N ASP A 161 -15.08 -10.68 -19.53
CA ASP A 161 -16.10 -11.53 -18.91
C ASP A 161 -16.28 -11.29 -17.39
N SER A 162 -15.40 -10.49 -16.77
CA SER A 162 -15.49 -10.12 -15.35
C SER A 162 -15.29 -8.62 -15.14
N THR A 163 -16.01 -7.80 -15.91
CA THR A 163 -15.90 -6.32 -15.86
C THR A 163 -17.17 -5.60 -15.41
N ASP A 164 -18.31 -6.30 -15.37
CA ASP A 164 -19.53 -5.75 -14.80
C ASP A 164 -19.41 -5.70 -13.27
N ILE A 165 -19.28 -4.48 -12.76
CA ILE A 165 -19.13 -4.24 -11.33
C ILE A 165 -20.45 -4.38 -10.56
N SER A 166 -21.60 -4.41 -11.24
CA SER A 166 -22.90 -4.60 -10.61
C SER A 166 -23.17 -6.06 -10.25
N ASP A 167 -22.58 -7.00 -11.00
CA ASP A 167 -22.67 -8.44 -10.80
C ASP A 167 -21.70 -8.94 -9.69
N PRO A 168 -22.21 -9.42 -8.54
CA PRO A 168 -21.38 -9.92 -7.44
C PRO A 168 -20.45 -11.08 -7.85
N TYR A 169 -20.87 -11.93 -8.78
CA TYR A 169 -20.06 -13.06 -9.24
C TYR A 169 -18.88 -12.55 -10.07
N GLN A 170 -19.09 -11.60 -10.98
CA GLN A 170 -18.01 -11.00 -11.74
C GLN A 170 -17.04 -10.22 -10.85
N ARG A 171 -17.52 -9.50 -9.83
CA ARG A 171 -16.65 -8.88 -8.81
C ARG A 171 -15.76 -9.90 -8.12
N MET A 172 -16.33 -11.03 -7.70
CA MET A 172 -15.57 -12.13 -7.08
C MET A 172 -14.52 -12.70 -8.05
N VAL A 173 -14.91 -13.01 -9.30
CA VAL A 173 -13.98 -13.55 -10.31
C VAL A 173 -12.84 -12.58 -10.60
N ALA A 174 -13.13 -11.29 -10.79
CA ALA A 174 -12.10 -10.27 -11.02
C ALA A 174 -11.14 -10.15 -9.83
N SER A 175 -11.68 -10.16 -8.60
CA SER A 175 -10.90 -10.12 -7.36
C SER A 175 -9.92 -11.30 -7.28
N MET A 176 -10.40 -12.52 -7.53
CA MET A 176 -9.56 -13.72 -7.52
C MET A 176 -8.50 -13.69 -8.62
N ARG A 177 -8.87 -13.24 -9.84
CA ARG A 177 -7.92 -13.11 -10.95
C ARG A 177 -6.82 -12.10 -10.65
N LEU A 178 -7.14 -10.96 -10.04
CA LEU A 178 -6.15 -9.95 -9.70
C LEU A 178 -5.15 -10.47 -8.66
N ILE A 179 -5.63 -11.09 -7.57
CA ILE A 179 -4.75 -11.69 -6.54
C ILE A 179 -3.87 -12.78 -7.14
N ALA A 180 -4.45 -13.68 -7.94
CA ALA A 180 -3.73 -14.82 -8.50
C ALA A 180 -2.70 -14.44 -9.57
N LYS A 181 -3.00 -13.43 -10.40
CA LYS A 181 -2.18 -13.07 -11.57
C LYS A 181 -1.13 -12.01 -11.27
N MET A 182 -1.30 -11.19 -10.23
CA MET A 182 -0.35 -10.13 -9.90
C MET A 182 1.09 -10.65 -9.69
N PRO A 183 1.32 -11.76 -8.96
CA PRO A 183 2.65 -12.35 -8.81
C PRO A 183 3.26 -12.81 -10.14
N THR A 184 2.44 -13.45 -11.00
CA THR A 184 2.88 -13.92 -12.32
C THR A 184 3.30 -12.73 -13.19
N ILE A 185 2.50 -11.66 -13.23
CA ILE A 185 2.79 -10.45 -14.01
C ILE A 185 4.07 -9.77 -13.48
N ALA A 186 4.23 -9.66 -12.17
CA ALA A 186 5.42 -9.09 -11.55
C ALA A 186 6.69 -9.91 -11.85
N ALA A 187 6.62 -11.24 -11.75
CA ALA A 187 7.73 -12.11 -12.09
C ALA A 187 8.08 -12.04 -13.58
N MET A 188 7.08 -11.95 -14.46
CA MET A 188 7.29 -11.71 -15.89
C MET A 188 7.96 -10.35 -16.14
N ALA A 189 7.57 -9.29 -15.43
CA ALA A 189 8.22 -7.97 -15.55
C ALA A 189 9.70 -8.04 -15.14
N TYR A 190 10.01 -8.76 -14.06
CA TYR A 190 11.40 -9.00 -13.65
C TYR A 190 12.19 -9.78 -14.70
N LYS A 191 11.69 -10.95 -15.13
CA LYS A 191 12.33 -11.79 -16.16
C LYS A 191 12.52 -11.03 -17.47
N TYR A 192 11.54 -10.22 -17.87
CA TYR A 192 11.62 -9.39 -19.06
C TYR A 192 12.75 -8.38 -18.96
N HIS A 193 12.86 -7.69 -17.82
CA HIS A 193 13.89 -6.69 -17.56
C HIS A 193 15.31 -7.27 -17.64
N ILE A 194 15.53 -8.46 -17.04
CA ILE A 194 16.86 -9.12 -17.02
C ILE A 194 17.14 -10.00 -18.26
N GLY A 195 16.23 -10.05 -19.24
CA GLY A 195 16.44 -10.80 -20.48
C GLY A 195 16.30 -12.33 -20.37
N GLN A 196 15.65 -12.84 -19.31
CA GLN A 196 15.45 -14.27 -19.10
C GLN A 196 14.07 -14.75 -19.57
N PRO A 197 13.87 -16.06 -19.83
CA PRO A 197 12.56 -16.60 -20.16
C PRO A 197 11.58 -16.48 -19.00
N PHE A 198 10.29 -16.34 -19.33
CA PHE A 198 9.22 -16.41 -18.34
C PHE A 198 9.13 -17.81 -17.74
N ILE A 199 8.91 -17.87 -16.43
CA ILE A 199 8.73 -19.10 -15.67
C ILE A 199 7.27 -19.18 -15.26
N TYR A 200 6.63 -20.33 -15.55
CA TYR A 200 5.23 -20.52 -15.21
C TYR A 200 5.04 -20.77 -13.70
N PRO A 201 3.84 -20.43 -13.18
CA PRO A 201 3.45 -20.82 -11.83
C PRO A 201 3.45 -22.34 -11.64
N LYS A 202 3.78 -22.80 -10.44
CA LYS A 202 3.65 -24.19 -9.99
C LYS A 202 2.57 -24.32 -8.92
N ASN A 203 1.65 -25.28 -9.11
CA ASN A 203 0.48 -25.46 -8.25
C ASN A 203 0.80 -26.13 -6.90
N ASP A 204 1.94 -26.79 -6.78
CA ASP A 204 2.41 -27.47 -5.56
C ASP A 204 3.19 -26.53 -4.62
N LEU A 205 3.45 -25.30 -5.04
CA LEU A 205 4.11 -24.27 -4.24
C LEU A 205 3.09 -23.29 -3.63
N GLY A 206 3.31 -22.91 -2.37
CA GLY A 206 2.58 -21.82 -1.72
C GLY A 206 2.89 -20.47 -2.37
N PHE A 207 2.09 -19.44 -2.04
CA PHE A 207 2.08 -18.15 -2.75
C PHE A 207 3.47 -17.49 -2.86
N ALA A 208 4.15 -17.26 -1.73
CA ALA A 208 5.48 -16.65 -1.74
C ALA A 208 6.56 -17.53 -2.37
N ALA A 209 6.54 -18.84 -2.10
CA ALA A 209 7.49 -19.79 -2.68
C ALA A 209 7.36 -19.86 -4.21
N ASN A 210 6.12 -19.88 -4.71
CA ASN A 210 5.83 -19.86 -6.14
C ASN A 210 6.29 -18.55 -6.79
N PHE A 211 6.12 -17.42 -6.11
CA PHE A 211 6.62 -16.14 -6.60
C PHE A 211 8.15 -16.10 -6.70
N LEU A 212 8.88 -16.58 -5.68
CA LEU A 212 10.33 -16.73 -5.72
C LEU A 212 10.77 -17.68 -6.84
N HIS A 213 10.05 -18.80 -7.04
CA HIS A 213 10.28 -19.72 -8.16
C HIS A 213 10.18 -19.00 -9.51
N MET A 214 9.08 -18.26 -9.73
CA MET A 214 8.87 -17.56 -10.99
C MET A 214 9.91 -16.46 -11.24
N CYS A 215 10.40 -15.82 -10.18
CA CYS A 215 11.44 -14.78 -10.30
C CYS A 215 12.82 -15.38 -10.59
N PHE A 216 13.24 -16.41 -9.87
CA PHE A 216 14.65 -16.81 -9.83
C PHE A 216 14.97 -18.13 -10.54
N ALA A 217 13.99 -19.00 -10.80
CA ALA A 217 14.26 -20.23 -11.52
C ALA A 217 14.69 -19.98 -12.98
N VAL A 218 15.51 -20.86 -13.51
CA VAL A 218 15.92 -20.88 -14.91
C VAL A 218 15.73 -22.29 -15.48
N PRO A 219 15.60 -22.46 -16.80
CA PRO A 219 15.47 -23.80 -17.39
C PRO A 219 16.74 -24.68 -17.26
N CYS A 220 17.87 -24.08 -16.88
CA CYS A 220 19.17 -24.74 -16.87
C CYS A 220 19.40 -25.63 -15.64
N GLU A 221 18.63 -25.46 -14.56
CA GLU A 221 18.78 -26.24 -13.33
C GLU A 221 17.50 -26.21 -12.48
N GLU A 222 17.42 -27.13 -11.52
CA GLU A 222 16.33 -27.14 -10.56
C GLU A 222 16.49 -26.02 -9.53
N TYR A 223 15.51 -25.12 -9.46
CA TYR A 223 15.46 -24.10 -8.43
C TYR A 223 14.89 -24.66 -7.11
N LYS A 224 15.73 -24.70 -6.08
CA LYS A 224 15.36 -25.17 -4.74
C LYS A 224 14.91 -24.00 -3.88
N ILE A 225 13.69 -24.08 -3.36
CA ILE A 225 13.14 -23.06 -2.46
C ILE A 225 13.82 -23.16 -1.09
N ASN A 226 14.41 -22.05 -0.64
CA ASN A 226 14.83 -21.91 0.75
C ASN A 226 13.61 -21.51 1.62
N PRO A 227 13.23 -22.32 2.63
CA PRO A 227 12.08 -22.03 3.50
C PRO A 227 12.17 -20.70 4.26
N VAL A 228 13.36 -20.28 4.67
CA VAL A 228 13.57 -19.00 5.38
C VAL A 228 13.27 -17.84 4.44
N LEU A 229 13.77 -17.90 3.20
CA LEU A 229 13.54 -16.86 2.20
C LEU A 229 12.06 -16.80 1.78
N ALA A 230 11.40 -17.97 1.67
CA ALA A 230 9.96 -18.03 1.42
C ALA A 230 9.16 -17.41 2.57
N ARG A 231 9.54 -17.66 3.83
CA ARG A 231 8.88 -17.04 4.99
C ARG A 231 9.11 -15.52 5.04
N ALA A 232 10.31 -15.06 4.69
CA ALA A 232 10.60 -13.64 4.61
C ALA A 232 9.72 -12.94 3.56
N MET A 233 9.54 -13.56 2.39
CA MET A 233 8.66 -13.05 1.35
C MET A 233 7.18 -13.06 1.76
N GLU A 234 6.71 -14.10 2.46
CA GLU A 234 5.36 -14.12 3.08
C GLU A 234 5.14 -12.91 4.00
N ARG A 235 6.09 -12.66 4.94
CA ARG A 235 5.99 -11.52 5.85
C ARG A 235 6.01 -10.19 5.11
N ILE A 236 6.84 -10.05 4.06
CA ILE A 236 6.83 -8.86 3.21
C ILE A 236 5.45 -8.64 2.60
N PHE A 237 4.81 -9.68 2.07
CA PHE A 237 3.47 -9.54 1.50
C PHE A 237 2.41 -9.18 2.55
N ILE A 238 2.43 -9.83 3.73
CA ILE A 238 1.49 -9.52 4.82
C ILE A 238 1.63 -8.07 5.27
N LEU A 239 2.86 -7.60 5.53
CA LEU A 239 3.13 -6.26 6.06
C LEU A 239 2.79 -5.12 5.09
N HIS A 240 2.57 -5.45 3.82
CA HIS A 240 2.22 -4.50 2.77
C HIS A 240 0.79 -4.71 2.22
N ALA A 241 0.04 -5.67 2.75
CA ALA A 241 -1.27 -6.11 2.21
C ALA A 241 -2.30 -4.98 2.14
N ASP A 242 -2.47 -4.20 3.20
CA ASP A 242 -3.31 -3.00 3.22
C ASP A 242 -2.74 -1.93 4.16
N HIS A 243 -3.15 -0.68 3.97
CA HIS A 243 -2.74 0.42 4.86
C HIS A 243 -3.76 1.57 4.82
N GLU A 244 -5.04 1.23 4.98
CA GLU A 244 -6.16 2.19 5.11
C GLU A 244 -6.26 3.17 3.92
N GLN A 245 -6.70 4.41 4.11
CA GLN A 245 -6.98 5.40 3.07
C GLN A 245 -5.73 6.17 2.61
N ASN A 246 -4.66 5.45 2.29
CA ASN A 246 -3.47 6.04 1.66
C ASN A 246 -3.75 6.45 0.20
N ALA A 247 -2.87 7.27 -0.38
CA ALA A 247 -3.05 7.86 -1.72
C ALA A 247 -3.43 6.85 -2.82
N SER A 248 -2.78 5.69 -2.85
CA SER A 248 -3.10 4.65 -3.84
C SER A 248 -4.47 4.02 -3.59
N THR A 249 -4.84 3.72 -2.34
CA THR A 249 -6.18 3.21 -1.99
C THR A 249 -7.26 4.24 -2.33
N SER A 250 -7.06 5.50 -1.99
CA SER A 250 -7.98 6.60 -2.35
C SER A 250 -8.10 6.75 -3.87
N THR A 251 -7.03 6.52 -4.62
CA THR A 251 -7.06 6.51 -6.09
C THR A 251 -7.90 5.35 -6.63
N VAL A 252 -7.73 4.14 -6.09
CA VAL A 252 -8.54 2.97 -6.46
C VAL A 252 -10.02 3.22 -6.17
N ARG A 253 -10.36 3.75 -4.97
CA ARG A 253 -11.73 4.10 -4.60
C ARG A 253 -12.30 5.19 -5.51
N LEU A 254 -11.55 6.26 -5.77
CA LEU A 254 -12.02 7.36 -6.62
C LEU A 254 -12.25 6.91 -8.07
N ALA A 255 -11.31 6.16 -8.65
CA ALA A 255 -11.47 5.58 -9.99
C ALA A 255 -12.68 4.63 -10.04
N GLY A 256 -12.79 3.71 -9.08
CA GLY A 256 -13.90 2.76 -8.99
C GLY A 256 -15.25 3.45 -8.82
N SER A 257 -15.31 4.58 -8.12
CA SER A 257 -16.57 5.31 -7.89
C SER A 257 -17.25 5.82 -9.15
N SER A 258 -16.50 5.93 -10.26
CA SER A 258 -17.02 6.28 -11.59
C SER A 258 -17.65 5.10 -12.35
N GLY A 259 -17.55 3.89 -11.81
CA GLY A 259 -17.96 2.66 -12.47
C GLY A 259 -16.86 1.97 -13.30
N ALA A 260 -15.60 2.40 -13.14
CA ALA A 260 -14.48 1.79 -13.87
C ALA A 260 -14.29 0.31 -13.50
N ASN A 261 -13.89 -0.50 -14.48
CA ASN A 261 -13.63 -1.93 -14.26
C ASN A 261 -12.50 -2.14 -13.23
N PRO A 262 -12.52 -3.25 -12.47
CA PRO A 262 -11.58 -3.47 -11.37
C PRO A 262 -10.11 -3.49 -11.82
N PHE A 263 -9.79 -4.03 -13.00
CA PHE A 263 -8.41 -4.07 -13.51
C PHE A 263 -7.86 -2.66 -13.76
N ALA A 264 -8.67 -1.77 -14.35
CA ALA A 264 -8.30 -0.37 -14.55
C ALA A 264 -8.16 0.38 -13.22
N CYS A 265 -9.01 0.09 -12.24
CA CYS A 265 -8.90 0.67 -10.90
C CYS A 265 -7.57 0.26 -10.23
N ILE A 266 -7.20 -1.02 -10.28
CA ILE A 266 -5.91 -1.48 -9.75
C ILE A 266 -4.74 -0.88 -10.52
N ALA A 267 -4.81 -0.74 -11.85
CA ALA A 267 -3.77 -0.07 -12.62
C ALA A 267 -3.57 1.39 -12.18
N ALA A 268 -4.65 2.11 -11.86
CA ALA A 268 -4.57 3.46 -11.30
C ALA A 268 -3.93 3.45 -9.89
N GLY A 269 -4.23 2.45 -9.07
CA GLY A 269 -3.56 2.22 -7.79
C GLY A 269 -2.05 2.01 -7.95
N ILE A 270 -1.62 1.18 -8.90
CA ILE A 270 -0.22 0.93 -9.25
C ILE A 270 0.47 2.22 -9.69
N ALA A 271 -0.16 2.98 -10.59
CA ALA A 271 0.38 4.26 -11.07
C ALA A 271 0.58 5.25 -9.91
N CYS A 272 -0.39 5.35 -8.99
CA CYS A 272 -0.28 6.19 -7.80
C CYS A 272 0.79 5.70 -6.82
N LEU A 273 0.89 4.38 -6.61
CA LEU A 273 1.92 3.77 -5.76
C LEU A 273 3.34 4.01 -6.28
N TRP A 274 3.53 4.08 -7.61
CA TRP A 274 4.83 4.37 -8.19
C TRP A 274 5.36 5.77 -7.90
N GLY A 275 4.50 6.71 -7.48
CA GLY A 275 4.94 8.04 -7.07
C GLY A 275 6.04 7.99 -6.01
N PRO A 276 7.16 8.75 -6.16
CA PRO A 276 8.28 8.72 -5.20
C PRO A 276 7.90 9.07 -3.76
N ALA A 277 6.89 9.91 -3.58
CA ALA A 277 6.35 10.30 -2.27
C ALA A 277 5.38 9.26 -1.67
N HIS A 278 5.18 8.12 -2.32
CA HIS A 278 4.33 7.03 -1.86
C HIS A 278 5.13 5.71 -1.84
N GLY A 279 4.92 4.79 -2.77
CA GLY A 279 5.58 3.47 -2.77
C GLY A 279 6.98 3.44 -3.36
N GLY A 280 7.47 4.54 -3.97
CA GLY A 280 8.86 4.66 -4.43
C GLY A 280 9.88 4.95 -3.31
N ALA A 281 9.41 5.10 -2.06
CA ALA A 281 10.26 5.42 -0.92
C ALA A 281 11.26 4.32 -0.56
N ASN A 282 10.93 3.04 -0.79
CA ASN A 282 11.81 1.90 -0.52
C ASN A 282 13.04 1.86 -1.43
N GLU A 283 12.85 2.06 -2.74
CA GLU A 283 13.94 2.21 -3.71
C GLU A 283 14.80 3.43 -3.37
N ALA A 284 14.18 4.56 -3.03
CA ALA A 284 14.89 5.77 -2.66
C ALA A 284 15.69 5.62 -1.35
N ALA A 285 15.17 4.88 -0.36
CA ALA A 285 15.89 4.56 0.87
C ALA A 285 17.15 3.73 0.59
N LEU A 286 17.07 2.71 -0.27
CA LEU A 286 18.24 1.92 -0.60
C LEU A 286 19.27 2.66 -1.46
N ASN A 287 18.80 3.47 -2.41
CA ASN A 287 19.69 4.33 -3.19
C ASN A 287 20.42 5.34 -2.30
N MET A 288 19.73 5.90 -1.30
CA MET A 288 20.34 6.76 -0.29
C MET A 288 21.37 6.01 0.56
N LEU A 289 21.07 4.80 1.04
CA LEU A 289 22.05 3.98 1.77
C LEU A 289 23.29 3.69 0.90
N GLY A 290 23.09 3.44 -0.39
CA GLY A 290 24.18 3.30 -1.37
C GLY A 290 24.98 4.58 -1.59
N GLU A 291 24.34 5.76 -1.60
CA GLU A 291 25.00 7.07 -1.70
C GLU A 291 25.87 7.37 -0.48
N ILE A 292 25.39 7.00 0.73
CA ILE A 292 26.18 7.10 1.97
C ILE A 292 27.43 6.22 1.86
N GLY A 293 27.26 4.97 1.43
CA GLY A 293 28.35 4.04 1.07
C GLY A 293 29.14 3.47 2.25
N HIS A 294 29.40 4.26 3.30
CA HIS A 294 30.11 3.83 4.52
C HIS A 294 29.58 4.52 5.77
N VAL A 295 29.67 3.85 6.93
CA VAL A 295 29.19 4.39 8.22
C VAL A 295 29.84 5.73 8.59
N ASP A 296 31.09 5.95 8.20
CA ASP A 296 31.83 7.18 8.47
C ASP A 296 31.26 8.42 7.76
N HIS A 297 30.48 8.24 6.68
CA HIS A 297 29.83 9.33 5.98
C HIS A 297 28.48 9.70 6.58
N ILE A 298 27.91 8.90 7.50
CA ILE A 298 26.61 9.18 8.11
C ILE A 298 26.53 10.59 8.70
N PRO A 299 27.52 11.09 9.47
CA PRO A 299 27.46 12.45 10.03
C PRO A 299 27.26 13.55 8.97
N GLU A 300 27.83 13.39 7.77
CA GLU A 300 27.66 14.33 6.65
C GLU A 300 26.20 14.33 6.17
N PHE A 301 25.62 13.16 5.91
CA PHE A 301 24.24 13.04 5.42
C PHE A 301 23.21 13.47 6.47
N ILE A 302 23.51 13.25 7.75
CA ILE A 302 22.72 13.77 8.86
C ILE A 302 22.75 15.30 8.89
N ALA A 303 23.92 15.92 8.67
CA ALA A 303 24.02 17.38 8.58
C ALA A 303 23.22 17.93 7.39
N ARG A 304 23.32 17.28 6.21
CA ARG A 304 22.53 17.60 5.01
C ARG A 304 21.02 17.52 5.28
N ALA A 305 20.55 16.46 5.95
CA ALA A 305 19.14 16.27 6.27
C ALA A 305 18.57 17.31 7.27
N LYS A 306 19.45 17.96 8.05
CA LYS A 306 19.09 19.04 9.00
C LYS A 306 19.15 20.42 8.38
N ASP A 307 19.87 20.60 7.27
CA ASP A 307 19.95 21.88 6.58
C ASP A 307 18.64 22.17 5.84
N LYS A 308 17.99 23.28 6.19
CA LYS A 308 16.75 23.72 5.55
C LYS A 308 16.95 24.16 4.09
N ASN A 309 18.19 24.46 3.70
CA ASN A 309 18.54 24.89 2.34
C ASN A 309 19.02 23.73 1.46
N ASP A 310 19.31 22.55 2.05
CA ASP A 310 19.64 21.35 1.29
C ASP A 310 18.33 20.61 0.89
N PRO A 311 18.14 20.24 -0.39
CA PRO A 311 17.01 19.44 -0.82
C PRO A 311 17.04 17.99 -0.31
N PHE A 312 18.17 17.52 0.22
CA PHE A 312 18.36 16.14 0.71
C PHE A 312 17.38 15.80 1.84
N ARG A 313 16.80 14.61 1.77
CA ARG A 313 15.90 14.07 2.79
C ARG A 313 16.28 12.64 3.10
N LEU A 314 16.18 12.27 4.38
CA LEU A 314 16.47 10.92 4.82
C LEU A 314 15.29 10.00 4.45
N MET A 315 15.44 9.24 3.35
CA MET A 315 14.42 8.36 2.82
C MET A 315 14.29 7.10 3.69
N GLY A 316 13.06 6.63 3.90
CA GLY A 316 12.77 5.52 4.83
C GLY A 316 12.61 5.95 6.30
N PHE A 317 12.63 7.26 6.57
CA PHE A 317 12.43 7.82 7.92
C PHE A 317 11.18 8.70 7.99
N GLY A 318 10.49 8.61 9.12
CA GLY A 318 9.22 9.28 9.35
C GLY A 318 8.05 8.59 8.65
N HIS A 319 6.85 8.96 9.04
CA HIS A 319 5.63 8.41 8.49
C HIS A 319 4.48 9.43 8.59
N ARG A 320 3.60 9.47 7.59
CA ARG A 320 2.47 10.43 7.55
C ARG A 320 1.48 10.21 8.70
N VAL A 321 1.31 8.94 9.07
CA VAL A 321 0.38 8.45 10.11
C VAL A 321 1.11 8.14 11.43
N TYR A 322 2.05 7.19 11.47
CA TYR A 322 2.81 6.85 12.67
C TYR A 322 3.72 7.98 13.16
N LYS A 323 3.52 8.40 14.42
CA LYS A 323 4.25 9.51 15.05
C LYS A 323 5.40 9.05 15.96
N ASN A 324 5.39 7.80 16.42
CA ASN A 324 6.36 7.32 17.40
C ASN A 324 7.10 6.07 16.93
N TYR A 325 6.40 5.16 16.25
CA TYR A 325 6.97 3.91 15.76
C TYR A 325 6.06 3.27 14.70
N ASP A 326 6.63 2.63 13.68
CA ASP A 326 5.89 1.81 12.71
C ASP A 326 5.85 0.35 13.20
N PRO A 327 4.68 -0.20 13.59
CA PRO A 327 4.58 -1.56 14.14
C PRO A 327 5.12 -2.65 13.18
N ARG A 328 5.12 -2.37 11.86
CA ARG A 328 5.59 -3.30 10.84
C ARG A 328 7.12 -3.38 10.78
N ALA A 329 7.81 -2.29 11.13
CA ALA A 329 9.27 -2.22 11.09
C ALA A 329 9.93 -3.26 12.00
N LYS A 330 9.30 -3.58 13.15
CA LYS A 330 9.81 -4.58 14.12
C LYS A 330 9.95 -5.96 13.50
N ILE A 331 8.88 -6.42 12.87
CA ILE A 331 8.83 -7.74 12.23
C ILE A 331 9.76 -7.76 11.03
N MET A 332 9.87 -6.65 10.30
CA MET A 332 10.75 -6.55 9.16
C MET A 332 12.24 -6.57 9.55
N GLN A 333 12.61 -5.90 10.66
CA GLN A 333 13.97 -5.96 11.21
C GLN A 333 14.35 -7.40 11.61
N LYS A 334 13.47 -8.09 12.36
CA LYS A 334 13.66 -9.51 12.70
C LYS A 334 13.85 -10.37 11.44
N THR A 335 13.02 -10.14 10.43
CA THR A 335 13.07 -10.86 9.16
C THR A 335 14.37 -10.59 8.39
N ALA A 336 14.86 -9.35 8.39
CA ALA A 336 16.14 -8.99 7.76
C ALA A 336 17.30 -9.78 8.39
N HIS A 337 17.35 -9.85 9.73
CA HIS A 337 18.38 -10.64 10.42
C HIS A 337 18.29 -12.14 10.13
N GLU A 338 17.08 -12.72 10.08
CA GLU A 338 16.88 -14.12 9.72
C GLU A 338 17.40 -14.43 8.30
N VAL A 339 17.09 -13.57 7.33
CA VAL A 339 17.54 -13.73 5.94
C VAL A 339 19.05 -13.60 5.81
N LEU A 340 19.65 -12.57 6.40
CA LEU A 340 21.10 -12.35 6.33
C LEU A 340 21.86 -13.49 7.01
N GLY A 341 21.37 -13.96 8.16
CA GLY A 341 21.93 -15.12 8.86
C GLY A 341 21.87 -16.40 8.04
N GLU A 342 20.74 -16.69 7.40
CA GLU A 342 20.56 -17.87 6.53
C GLU A 342 21.49 -17.83 5.30
N LEU A 343 21.67 -16.65 4.71
CA LEU A 343 22.56 -16.46 3.56
C LEU A 343 24.05 -16.41 3.95
N GLY A 344 24.37 -16.44 5.25
CA GLY A 344 25.73 -16.32 5.75
C GLY A 344 26.36 -14.94 5.50
N ILE A 345 25.54 -13.91 5.26
CA ILE A 345 25.99 -12.54 5.05
C ILE A 345 26.26 -11.93 6.43
N LYS A 346 27.54 -11.80 6.78
CA LYS A 346 27.97 -11.27 8.09
C LYS A 346 28.32 -9.78 8.05
N ASP A 347 28.79 -9.31 6.89
CA ASP A 347 29.27 -7.94 6.70
C ASP A 347 28.52 -7.34 5.49
N ASP A 348 27.28 -6.89 5.69
CA ASP A 348 26.57 -6.08 4.68
C ASP A 348 26.72 -4.61 5.06
N PRO A 349 27.56 -3.82 4.35
CA PRO A 349 27.75 -2.41 4.66
C PRO A 349 26.45 -1.61 4.67
N LEU A 350 25.43 -1.99 3.89
CA LEU A 350 24.14 -1.31 3.92
C LEU A 350 23.38 -1.59 5.22
N LEU A 351 23.48 -2.80 5.78
CA LEU A 351 22.89 -3.11 7.07
C LEU A 351 23.59 -2.34 8.19
N ASP A 352 24.93 -2.26 8.15
CA ASP A 352 25.68 -1.51 9.16
C ASP A 352 25.31 -0.02 9.15
N ILE A 353 25.25 0.58 7.96
CA ILE A 353 24.77 1.96 7.77
C ILE A 353 23.33 2.07 8.29
N ALA A 354 22.48 1.10 7.97
CA ALA A 354 21.09 1.14 8.36
C ALA A 354 20.90 1.09 9.89
N MET A 355 21.65 0.22 10.57
CA MET A 355 21.63 0.07 12.02
C MET A 355 22.17 1.33 12.73
N GLU A 356 23.25 1.92 12.23
CA GLU A 356 23.78 3.16 12.82
C GLU A 356 22.85 4.35 12.57
N LEU A 357 22.22 4.44 11.39
CA LEU A 357 21.19 5.46 11.13
C LEU A 357 19.95 5.30 12.02
N GLU A 358 19.49 4.07 12.28
CA GLU A 358 18.42 3.81 13.24
C GLU A 358 18.80 4.30 14.64
N LYS A 359 19.99 3.94 15.11
CA LYS A 359 20.49 4.35 16.43
C LYS A 359 20.60 5.87 16.55
N ILE A 360 21.07 6.56 15.50
CA ILE A 360 21.10 8.02 15.45
C ILE A 360 19.69 8.60 15.48
N ALA A 361 18.75 8.05 14.70
CA ALA A 361 17.36 8.54 14.70
C ALA A 361 16.68 8.42 16.09
N LEU A 362 17.08 7.44 16.90
CA LEU A 362 16.58 7.26 18.27
C LEU A 362 17.25 8.15 19.32
N THR A 363 18.42 8.71 19.04
CA THR A 363 19.24 9.45 20.03
C THR A 363 19.46 10.92 19.69
N ASP A 364 19.33 11.29 18.41
CA ASP A 364 19.56 12.65 17.94
C ASP A 364 18.33 13.55 18.18
N PRO A 365 18.51 14.72 18.86
CA PRO A 365 17.39 15.60 19.19
C PRO A 365 16.54 16.05 18.00
N TYR A 366 17.14 16.23 16.82
CA TYR A 366 16.42 16.64 15.62
C TYR A 366 15.44 15.56 15.17
N PHE A 367 15.87 14.30 15.17
CA PHE A 367 15.06 13.18 14.71
C PHE A 367 13.93 12.88 15.70
N ILE A 368 14.21 12.99 17.00
CA ILE A 368 13.21 12.85 18.07
C ILE A 368 12.15 13.95 17.96
N GLU A 369 12.56 15.22 17.83
CA GLU A 369 11.64 16.36 17.72
C GLU A 369 10.77 16.26 16.45
N LYS A 370 11.38 15.86 15.33
CA LYS A 370 10.71 15.70 14.04
C LYS A 370 10.00 14.35 13.86
N LYS A 371 10.11 13.45 14.85
CA LYS A 371 9.49 12.12 14.82
C LYS A 371 9.90 11.28 13.60
N LEU A 372 11.18 11.35 13.26
CA LEU A 372 11.77 10.69 12.09
C LEU A 372 12.33 9.32 12.48
N TYR A 373 11.46 8.32 12.59
CA TYR A 373 11.83 6.93 12.90
C TYR A 373 11.92 6.08 11.63
N PRO A 374 12.77 5.03 11.58
CA PRO A 374 12.75 4.07 10.48
C PRO A 374 11.35 3.46 10.31
N ASN A 375 10.89 3.41 9.06
CA ASN A 375 9.61 2.78 8.72
C ASN A 375 9.83 1.40 8.06
N VAL A 376 8.74 0.71 7.71
CA VAL A 376 8.82 -0.62 7.10
C VAL A 376 9.65 -0.67 5.81
N ASP A 377 9.69 0.42 5.03
CA ASP A 377 10.37 0.49 3.73
C ASP A 377 11.89 0.38 3.86
N PHE A 378 12.42 0.82 5.01
CA PHE A 378 13.84 0.77 5.32
C PHE A 378 14.35 -0.68 5.42
N TYR A 379 13.72 -1.48 6.28
CA TYR A 379 14.10 -2.89 6.48
C TYR A 379 13.64 -3.81 5.35
N SER A 380 12.53 -3.49 4.68
CA SER A 380 12.06 -4.28 3.55
C SER A 380 13.04 -4.19 2.38
N GLY A 381 13.59 -3.01 2.10
CA GLY A 381 14.57 -2.83 1.04
C GLY A 381 15.86 -3.64 1.26
N ILE A 382 16.38 -3.68 2.49
CA ILE A 382 17.56 -4.50 2.85
C ILE A 382 17.27 -5.98 2.64
N THR A 383 16.11 -6.44 3.15
CA THR A 383 15.68 -7.83 3.01
C THR A 383 15.52 -8.23 1.54
N LEU A 384 14.88 -7.38 0.72
CA LEU A 384 14.65 -7.63 -0.69
C LEU A 384 15.95 -7.66 -1.51
N LYS A 385 16.92 -6.80 -1.19
CA LYS A 385 18.26 -6.86 -1.77
C LYS A 385 18.96 -8.17 -1.42
N ALA A 386 18.91 -8.60 -0.16
CA ALA A 386 19.50 -9.86 0.27
C ALA A 386 18.85 -11.07 -0.43
N LEU A 387 17.55 -11.01 -0.72
CA LEU A 387 16.84 -11.99 -1.54
C LEU A 387 17.24 -11.99 -3.03
N GLY A 388 18.03 -11.01 -3.48
CA GLY A 388 18.52 -10.91 -4.85
C GLY A 388 17.63 -10.09 -5.79
N PHE A 389 16.64 -9.36 -5.28
CA PHE A 389 15.85 -8.46 -6.12
C PHE A 389 16.60 -7.16 -6.42
N PRO A 390 16.57 -6.65 -7.67
CA PRO A 390 17.03 -5.30 -7.96
C PRO A 390 16.09 -4.28 -7.33
N THR A 391 16.62 -3.09 -7.01
CA THR A 391 15.86 -1.99 -6.39
C THR A 391 14.63 -1.58 -7.20
N THR A 392 14.70 -1.66 -8.53
CA THR A 392 13.60 -1.38 -9.47
C THR A 392 12.39 -2.32 -9.32
N MET A 393 12.53 -3.44 -8.62
CA MET A 393 11.44 -4.36 -8.29
C MET A 393 10.76 -4.07 -6.95
N PHE A 394 11.29 -3.19 -6.11
CA PHE A 394 10.80 -3.03 -4.74
C PHE A 394 9.36 -2.52 -4.69
N THR A 395 9.05 -1.46 -5.45
CA THR A 395 7.66 -0.98 -5.55
C THR A 395 6.75 -1.97 -6.30
N VAL A 396 7.28 -2.83 -7.18
CA VAL A 396 6.51 -3.90 -7.82
C VAL A 396 6.07 -4.94 -6.80
N LEU A 397 6.98 -5.36 -5.92
CA LEU A 397 6.70 -6.30 -4.83
C LEU A 397 5.67 -5.73 -3.85
N PHE A 398 5.80 -4.43 -3.56
CA PHE A 398 4.79 -3.70 -2.82
C PHE A 398 3.43 -3.73 -3.54
N ALA A 399 3.37 -3.45 -4.84
CA ALA A 399 2.14 -3.52 -5.61
C ALA A 399 1.49 -4.92 -5.60
N VAL A 400 2.29 -5.99 -5.68
CA VAL A 400 1.79 -7.38 -5.56
C VAL A 400 1.07 -7.59 -4.24
N ALA A 401 1.71 -7.22 -3.13
CA ALA A 401 1.14 -7.33 -1.79
C ALA A 401 -0.11 -6.45 -1.63
N ARG A 402 -0.01 -5.18 -2.00
CA ARG A 402 -1.05 -4.16 -1.79
C ARG A 402 -2.30 -4.39 -2.61
N THR A 403 -2.22 -5.21 -3.65
CA THR A 403 -3.35 -5.52 -4.53
C THR A 403 -4.55 -6.05 -3.75
N VAL A 404 -4.36 -6.89 -2.72
CA VAL A 404 -5.51 -7.39 -1.95
C VAL A 404 -6.18 -6.31 -1.12
N GLY A 405 -5.42 -5.39 -0.51
CA GLY A 405 -5.95 -4.22 0.17
C GLY A 405 -6.75 -3.33 -0.77
N TRP A 406 -6.22 -3.04 -1.96
CA TRP A 406 -6.96 -2.28 -2.98
C TRP A 406 -8.26 -2.95 -3.40
N ILE A 407 -8.27 -4.28 -3.59
CA ILE A 407 -9.47 -5.02 -3.96
C ILE A 407 -10.48 -5.01 -2.82
N ALA A 408 -10.05 -5.22 -1.57
CA ALA A 408 -10.95 -5.17 -0.41
C ALA A 408 -11.59 -3.78 -0.26
N GLN A 409 -10.79 -2.72 -0.40
CA GLN A 409 -11.24 -1.33 -0.32
C GLN A 409 -12.17 -0.95 -1.49
N TRP A 410 -11.88 -1.44 -2.70
CA TRP A 410 -12.76 -1.29 -3.86
C TRP A 410 -14.09 -2.05 -3.68
N LYS A 411 -14.02 -3.29 -3.21
CA LYS A 411 -15.20 -4.14 -2.95
C LYS A 411 -16.11 -3.49 -1.92
N GLU A 412 -15.57 -3.05 -0.77
CA GLU A 412 -16.33 -2.35 0.27
C GLU A 412 -17.00 -1.07 -0.28
N MET A 413 -16.29 -0.31 -1.12
CA MET A 413 -16.84 0.89 -1.75
C MET A 413 -17.98 0.59 -2.73
N ILE A 414 -17.82 -0.40 -3.62
CA ILE A 414 -18.83 -0.76 -4.62
C ILE A 414 -20.06 -1.43 -3.99
N GLU A 415 -19.89 -2.12 -2.87
CA GLU A 415 -20.99 -2.80 -2.17
C GLU A 415 -21.72 -1.89 -1.16
N ASP A 416 -21.21 -0.69 -0.86
CA ASP A 416 -21.93 0.27 -0.01
C ASP A 416 -23.19 0.78 -0.73
N PRO A 417 -24.41 0.54 -0.20
CA PRO A 417 -25.65 1.02 -0.82
C PRO A 417 -25.77 2.55 -0.85
N ARG A 418 -24.93 3.27 -0.08
CA ARG A 418 -24.86 4.74 -0.04
C ARG A 418 -23.81 5.29 -1.00
N GLN A 419 -23.10 4.43 -1.74
CA GLN A 419 -22.05 4.83 -2.66
C GLN A 419 -22.53 5.91 -3.64
N LYS A 420 -21.65 6.90 -3.85
CA LYS A 420 -21.82 7.96 -4.85
C LYS A 420 -20.49 8.18 -5.57
N ILE A 421 -20.58 8.66 -6.81
CA ILE A 421 -19.40 9.07 -7.58
C ILE A 421 -18.59 10.14 -6.81
N GLY A 422 -17.28 9.90 -6.65
CA GLY A 422 -16.37 10.86 -6.06
C GLY A 422 -16.17 12.06 -6.98
N ARG A 423 -16.62 13.23 -6.55
CA ARG A 423 -16.57 14.48 -7.33
C ARG A 423 -16.30 15.70 -6.44
N PRO A 424 -15.03 15.92 -6.02
CA PRO A 424 -14.67 17.03 -5.14
C PRO A 424 -14.92 18.40 -5.80
N ARG A 425 -14.91 19.45 -4.98
CA ARG A 425 -15.05 20.85 -5.40
C ARG A 425 -13.70 21.55 -5.44
N GLN A 426 -13.69 22.76 -5.97
CA GLN A 426 -12.50 23.61 -6.05
C GLN A 426 -12.82 25.03 -5.54
N LEU A 427 -11.78 25.71 -5.07
CA LEU A 427 -11.78 27.16 -4.90
C LEU A 427 -11.23 27.78 -6.20
N TYR A 428 -12.10 28.41 -6.99
CA TYR A 428 -11.69 29.04 -8.25
C TYR A 428 -11.01 30.39 -7.97
N THR A 429 -9.73 30.50 -8.33
CA THR A 429 -8.92 31.73 -8.21
C THR A 429 -8.40 32.22 -9.55
N GLY A 430 -9.01 31.77 -10.65
CA GLY A 430 -8.68 32.19 -12.01
C GLY A 430 -9.25 33.56 -12.37
N ALA A 431 -9.05 33.98 -13.62
CA ALA A 431 -9.63 35.22 -14.14
C ALA A 431 -11.17 35.16 -14.07
N PRO A 432 -11.85 36.26 -13.71
CA PRO A 432 -13.30 36.34 -13.86
C PRO A 432 -13.70 36.27 -15.34
N GLU A 433 -15.00 36.31 -15.59
CA GLU A 433 -15.55 36.38 -16.95
C GLU A 433 -14.85 37.47 -17.78
N ARG A 434 -14.41 37.11 -18.98
CA ARG A 434 -13.74 38.00 -19.93
C ARG A 434 -14.10 37.60 -21.35
N ASP A 435 -14.28 38.59 -22.21
CA ASP A 435 -14.63 38.37 -23.61
C ASP A 435 -13.51 37.65 -24.36
N TYR A 436 -13.91 36.71 -25.22
CA TYR A 436 -12.98 36.05 -26.12
C TYR A 436 -12.46 37.04 -27.17
N VAL A 437 -11.14 37.21 -27.21
CA VAL A 437 -10.48 38.01 -28.24
C VAL A 437 -9.98 37.08 -29.35
N PRO A 438 -10.51 37.19 -30.59
CA PRO A 438 -10.02 36.42 -31.74
C PRO A 438 -8.52 36.58 -31.92
N ILE A 439 -7.83 35.54 -32.39
CA ILE A 439 -6.36 35.54 -32.48
C ILE A 439 -5.77 36.75 -33.23
N ALA A 440 -6.48 37.27 -34.23
CA ALA A 440 -6.10 38.46 -35.00
C ALA A 440 -6.24 39.79 -34.23
N LYS A 441 -6.78 39.77 -33.00
CA LYS A 441 -7.11 40.95 -32.20
C LYS A 441 -6.55 40.92 -30.77
N ARG A 442 -5.74 39.91 -30.43
CA ARG A 442 -5.20 39.68 -29.08
C ARG A 442 -4.11 40.66 -28.69
#